data_AF-A0A5D6YSY7-F1
#
_entry.id   AF-A0A5D6YSY7-F1
#
_cell.length_a   1.000
_cell.length_b   1.000
_cell.length_c   1.000
_cell.angle_alpha   90.00
_cell.angle_beta   90.00
_cell.angle_gamma   90.00
#
_symmetry.space_group_name_H-M   'P 1'
#
loop_
_entity.id
_entity.type
_entity.pdbx_description
1 polymer ?
#
loop_
_entity_poly.entity_id
_entity_poly.type
_entity_poly.pdbx_seq_one_letter_code
_entity_poly.pdbx_strand_id
1 'polypeptide(L)'
;MSSPEEDYVAVSLYGGGGVVLYPINADGSLGAPTDSRFYTGGSNVVPASQNAPHLHSTTWVPGTSLVLAADLGNDQIVQFKLDRSSKKFNSGSLPIVKRPPGSGPRHMDIHPNGNIAYVVDELSNTIGVYQLNAQDKSLPSQATQVISTLPVGNTKASSSADIHVSGDGRFVYSSNRGHDSIAIFRVTSQTTGALQFVGTQSIRGTVPRSFLLYKNYLIVAGQNSDTIEVFLRNDDGTLTNTGITASSPTPVSLFIPAV
;
A
#
# COMPACT_ATOMS: atom_id res chain seq x y z
N MET A 1 -11.00 -0.38 -2.09
CA MET A 1 -11.10 -0.84 -0.68
C MET A 1 -12.45 -0.40 -0.11
N SER A 2 -13.11 -1.26 0.68
CA SER A 2 -14.33 -0.90 1.41
C SER A 2 -14.02 0.07 2.56
N SER A 3 -14.98 0.95 2.89
CA SER A 3 -14.95 1.77 4.09
C SER A 3 -14.96 0.91 5.35
N PRO A 4 -14.53 1.44 6.52
CA PRO A 4 -14.53 0.69 7.78
C PRO A 4 -15.90 0.12 8.17
N GLU A 5 -16.97 0.82 7.81
CA GLU A 5 -18.37 0.43 8.05
C GLU A 5 -18.96 -0.42 6.91
N GLU A 6 -18.14 -0.77 5.91
CA GLU A 6 -18.51 -1.60 4.76
C GLU A 6 -19.74 -1.10 3.99
N ASP A 7 -19.96 0.22 4.03
CA ASP A 7 -21.08 0.92 3.39
C ASP A 7 -20.69 1.60 2.06
N TYR A 8 -19.40 1.70 1.76
CA TYR A 8 -18.86 2.26 0.52
C TYR A 8 -17.63 1.51 0.05
N VAL A 9 -17.33 1.58 -1.25
CA VAL A 9 -16.06 1.20 -1.86
C VAL A 9 -15.45 2.41 -2.57
N ALA A 10 -14.19 2.70 -2.26
CA ALA A 10 -13.36 3.59 -3.05
C ALA A 10 -12.52 2.77 -4.05
N VAL A 11 -12.55 3.16 -5.33
CA VAL A 11 -11.88 2.48 -6.43
C VAL A 11 -10.89 3.43 -7.09
N SER A 12 -9.61 3.07 -7.09
CA SER A 12 -8.56 3.78 -7.80
C SER A 12 -8.47 3.36 -9.27
N LEU A 13 -8.37 4.34 -10.17
CA LEU A 13 -8.29 4.14 -11.62
C LEU A 13 -6.86 4.43 -12.10
N TYR A 14 -6.06 3.38 -12.28
CA TYR A 14 -4.67 3.53 -12.72
C TYR A 14 -4.55 4.21 -14.08
N GLY A 15 -5.23 3.71 -15.11
CA GLY A 15 -5.18 4.31 -16.46
C GLY A 15 -6.01 5.59 -16.62
N GLY A 16 -6.95 5.85 -15.70
CA GLY A 16 -7.86 6.99 -15.76
C GLY A 16 -7.45 8.18 -14.89
N GLY A 17 -6.47 8.00 -13.99
CA GLY A 17 -5.99 9.08 -13.13
C GLY A 17 -7.02 9.59 -12.11
N GLY A 18 -7.83 8.71 -11.53
CA GLY A 18 -8.89 9.14 -10.62
C GLY A 18 -9.29 8.12 -9.56
N VAL A 19 -10.20 8.56 -8.69
CA VAL A 19 -10.85 7.72 -7.67
C VAL A 19 -12.36 7.85 -7.80
N VAL A 20 -13.08 6.74 -7.72
CA VAL A 20 -14.55 6.68 -7.79
C VAL A 20 -15.10 6.08 -6.51
N LEU A 21 -16.21 6.64 -6.01
CA LEU A 21 -16.91 6.19 -4.82
C LEU A 21 -18.21 5.47 -5.21
N TYR A 22 -18.37 4.24 -4.72
CA TYR A 22 -19.58 3.45 -4.88
C TYR A 22 -20.18 3.15 -3.51
N PRO A 23 -21.50 3.32 -3.29
CA PRO A 23 -22.16 2.80 -2.10
C PRO A 23 -22.31 1.27 -2.21
N ILE A 24 -22.30 0.60 -1.07
CA ILE A 24 -22.64 -0.82 -0.94
C ILE A 24 -24.10 -0.90 -0.47
N ASN A 25 -24.93 -1.60 -1.23
CA ASN A 25 -26.32 -1.86 -0.88
C ASN A 25 -26.42 -2.90 0.23
N ALA A 26 -27.58 -2.99 0.90
CA ALA A 26 -27.79 -3.94 2.00
C ALA A 26 -27.62 -5.42 1.61
N ASP A 27 -27.73 -5.75 0.33
CA ASP A 27 -27.51 -7.10 -0.22
C ASP A 27 -26.04 -7.36 -0.62
N GLY A 28 -25.13 -6.40 -0.36
CA GLY A 28 -23.72 -6.46 -0.73
C GLY A 28 -23.41 -6.04 -2.17
N SER A 29 -24.42 -5.75 -3.00
CA SER A 29 -24.19 -5.25 -4.36
C SER A 29 -23.69 -3.79 -4.36
N LEU A 30 -22.98 -3.38 -5.41
CA LEU A 30 -22.60 -1.98 -5.60
C LEU A 30 -23.76 -1.18 -6.19
N GLY A 31 -24.06 -0.03 -5.59
CA GLY A 31 -24.95 0.98 -6.19
C GLY A 31 -24.24 1.80 -7.28
N ALA A 32 -24.96 2.73 -7.91
CA ALA A 32 -24.38 3.68 -8.85
C ALA A 32 -23.33 4.59 -8.16
N PRO A 33 -22.26 5.01 -8.87
CA PRO A 33 -21.23 5.84 -8.26
C PRO A 33 -21.81 7.17 -7.79
N THR A 34 -21.49 7.58 -6.56
CA THR A 34 -22.01 8.81 -5.96
C THR A 34 -21.04 9.99 -6.09
N ASP A 35 -19.76 9.71 -6.34
CA ASP A 35 -18.75 10.74 -6.58
C ASP A 35 -17.55 10.21 -7.36
N SER A 36 -16.81 11.12 -8.00
CA SER A 36 -15.52 10.83 -8.62
C SER A 36 -14.59 12.04 -8.56
N ARG A 37 -13.29 11.77 -8.49
CA ARG A 37 -12.23 12.77 -8.49
C ARG A 37 -11.16 12.35 -9.49
N PHE A 38 -10.94 13.18 -10.49
CA PHE A 38 -9.92 12.97 -11.53
C PHE A 38 -8.84 14.02 -11.41
N TYR A 39 -7.61 13.60 -11.66
CA TYR A 39 -6.43 14.44 -11.60
C TYR A 39 -5.86 14.62 -13.00
N THR A 40 -5.03 15.63 -13.16
CA THR A 40 -4.27 15.92 -14.38
C THR A 40 -2.79 16.09 -14.03
N GLY A 41 -1.93 16.16 -15.05
CA GLY A 41 -0.49 16.33 -14.87
C GLY A 41 0.29 15.08 -15.22
N GLY A 42 1.29 14.78 -14.40
CA GLY A 42 2.37 13.82 -14.63
C GLY A 42 3.68 14.46 -14.19
N SER A 43 4.40 13.85 -13.24
CA SER A 43 5.67 14.42 -12.77
C SER A 43 6.77 14.35 -13.84
N ASN A 44 6.62 13.43 -14.80
CA ASN A 44 7.53 13.20 -15.93
C ASN A 44 8.99 12.87 -15.53
N VAL A 45 9.25 12.53 -14.26
CA VAL A 45 10.59 12.14 -13.80
C VAL A 45 10.98 10.76 -14.34
N VAL A 46 10.03 9.83 -14.34
CA VAL A 46 10.13 8.54 -15.05
C VAL A 46 9.08 8.54 -16.16
N PRO A 47 9.39 9.06 -17.37
CA PRO A 47 8.38 9.40 -18.38
C PRO A 47 7.43 8.25 -18.75
N ALA A 48 7.93 7.01 -18.83
CA ALA A 48 7.11 5.84 -19.17
C ALA A 48 6.03 5.51 -18.12
N SER A 49 6.22 5.93 -16.86
CA SER A 49 5.35 5.61 -15.74
C SER A 49 4.71 6.84 -15.10
N GLN A 50 5.08 8.05 -15.53
CA GLN A 50 4.69 9.32 -14.88
C GLN A 50 4.34 10.42 -15.89
N ASN A 51 3.92 10.05 -17.10
CA ASN A 51 3.42 10.98 -18.13
C ASN A 51 1.95 11.40 -17.91
N ALA A 52 1.25 10.75 -17.00
CA ALA A 52 -0.13 11.02 -16.61
C ALA A 52 -0.34 10.65 -15.13
N PRO A 53 -1.46 11.05 -14.51
CA PRO A 53 -1.82 10.59 -13.16
C PRO A 53 -2.17 9.11 -13.17
N HIS A 54 -1.74 8.40 -12.12
CA HIS A 54 -1.94 6.96 -11.98
C HIS A 54 -2.33 6.63 -10.55
N LEU A 55 -3.62 6.76 -10.24
CA LEU A 55 -4.15 6.42 -8.92
C LEU A 55 -4.07 4.91 -8.76
N HIS A 56 -3.15 4.45 -7.91
CA HIS A 56 -2.77 3.04 -7.83
C HIS A 56 -3.49 2.31 -6.70
N SER A 57 -3.81 3.00 -5.60
CA SER A 57 -4.56 2.42 -4.49
C SER A 57 -5.35 3.47 -3.72
N THR A 58 -6.31 2.99 -2.93
CA THR A 58 -7.02 3.75 -1.90
C THR A 58 -6.93 3.00 -0.58
N THR A 59 -6.64 3.68 0.51
CA THR A 59 -6.59 3.11 1.87
C THR A 59 -7.47 3.92 2.80
N TRP A 60 -8.39 3.26 3.48
CA TRP A 60 -9.19 3.88 4.53
C TRP A 60 -8.42 3.88 5.84
N VAL A 61 -8.39 5.03 6.52
CA VAL A 61 -7.74 5.12 7.83
C VAL A 61 -8.69 4.54 8.88
N PRO A 62 -8.30 3.48 9.61
CA PRO A 62 -9.19 2.79 10.55
C PRO A 62 -9.84 3.73 11.57
N GLY A 63 -11.12 3.53 11.83
CA GLY A 63 -11.89 4.32 12.81
C GLY A 63 -12.21 5.75 12.37
N THR A 64 -12.02 6.08 11.08
CA THR A 64 -12.29 7.41 10.54
C THR A 64 -13.04 7.33 9.21
N SER A 65 -13.55 8.47 8.74
CA SER A 65 -14.06 8.61 7.37
C SER A 65 -12.98 9.01 6.36
N LEU A 66 -11.70 9.06 6.77
CA LEU A 66 -10.60 9.48 5.93
C LEU A 66 -10.14 8.33 5.01
N VAL A 67 -9.90 8.68 3.76
CA VAL A 67 -9.34 7.79 2.75
C VAL A 67 -8.24 8.53 2.00
N LEU A 68 -7.16 7.79 1.81
CA LEU A 68 -5.91 8.22 1.20
C LEU A 68 -5.79 7.52 -0.14
N ALA A 69 -5.40 8.23 -1.19
CA ALA A 69 -5.17 7.60 -2.49
C ALA A 69 -3.78 7.96 -3.03
N ALA A 70 -3.03 6.92 -3.40
CA ALA A 70 -1.68 7.06 -3.93
C ALA A 70 -1.73 7.30 -5.43
N ASP A 71 -1.19 8.43 -5.87
CA ASP A 71 -1.06 8.81 -7.29
C ASP A 71 0.41 8.68 -7.70
N LEU A 72 0.72 7.53 -8.29
CA LEU A 72 2.06 7.17 -8.75
C LEU A 72 2.56 8.19 -9.78
N GLY A 73 1.67 8.59 -10.69
CA GLY A 73 2.01 9.42 -11.84
C GLY A 73 2.39 10.85 -11.50
N ASN A 74 1.84 11.39 -10.39
CA ASN A 74 2.09 12.76 -9.95
C ASN A 74 3.02 12.87 -8.72
N ASP A 75 3.61 11.76 -8.26
CA ASP A 75 4.41 11.72 -7.02
C ASP A 75 3.64 12.32 -5.83
N GLN A 76 2.40 11.89 -5.60
CA GLN A 76 1.57 12.47 -4.56
C GLN A 76 0.58 11.50 -3.92
N ILE A 77 0.12 11.85 -2.73
CA ILE A 77 -0.99 11.22 -2.04
C ILE A 77 -2.08 12.25 -1.86
N VAL A 78 -3.28 11.91 -2.33
CA VAL A 78 -4.47 12.75 -2.20
C VAL A 78 -5.34 12.22 -1.07
N GLN A 79 -6.03 13.12 -0.36
CA GLN A 79 -6.73 12.79 0.88
C GLN A 79 -8.13 13.37 0.86
N PHE A 80 -9.11 12.58 1.29
CA PHE A 80 -10.50 12.99 1.33
C PHE A 80 -11.24 12.32 2.48
N LYS A 81 -12.20 13.01 3.07
CA LYS A 81 -13.15 12.42 4.02
C LYS A 81 -14.41 12.02 3.28
N LEU A 82 -14.97 10.87 3.60
CA LEU A 82 -16.32 10.53 3.21
C LEU A 82 -17.31 11.36 4.02
N ASP A 83 -18.09 12.18 3.32
CA ASP A 83 -19.28 12.81 3.89
C ASP A 83 -20.48 11.91 3.59
N ARG A 84 -20.98 11.22 4.61
CA ARG A 84 -22.12 10.30 4.50
C ARG A 84 -23.44 11.01 4.24
N SER A 85 -23.57 12.28 4.62
CA SER A 85 -24.80 13.05 4.39
C SER A 85 -24.97 13.36 2.90
N SER A 86 -23.90 13.81 2.25
CA SER A 86 -23.88 14.09 0.81
C SER A 86 -23.49 12.89 -0.05
N LYS A 87 -23.00 11.81 0.57
CA LYS A 87 -22.49 10.58 -0.08
C LYS A 87 -21.31 10.84 -1.01
N LYS A 88 -20.47 11.82 -0.68
CA LYS A 88 -19.40 12.34 -1.53
C LYS A 88 -18.05 12.40 -0.82
N PHE A 89 -17.00 12.50 -1.63
CA PHE A 89 -15.67 12.85 -1.14
C PHE A 89 -15.60 14.34 -0.80
N ASN A 90 -15.34 14.65 0.46
CA ASN A 90 -15.07 15.98 0.94
C ASN A 90 -13.56 16.11 1.22
N SER A 91 -12.85 16.83 0.35
CA SER A 91 -11.43 17.13 0.57
C SER A 91 -11.21 18.20 1.65
N GLY A 92 -12.24 18.97 2.02
CA GLY A 92 -12.14 20.05 3.00
C GLY A 92 -10.91 20.92 2.77
N SER A 93 -10.07 21.06 3.81
CA SER A 93 -8.76 21.71 3.80
C SER A 93 -7.59 20.72 3.79
N LEU A 94 -7.82 19.44 3.46
CA LEU A 94 -6.78 18.42 3.50
C LEU A 94 -5.78 18.65 2.35
N PRO A 95 -4.49 18.88 2.65
CA PRO A 95 -3.50 19.13 1.62
C PRO A 95 -3.15 17.84 0.87
N ILE A 96 -2.82 18.01 -0.40
CA ILE A 96 -2.11 16.98 -1.17
C ILE A 96 -0.73 16.82 -0.55
N VAL A 97 -0.33 15.57 -0.29
CA VAL A 97 0.99 15.25 0.25
C VAL A 97 1.90 14.87 -0.90
N LYS A 98 2.92 15.69 -1.15
CA LYS A 98 3.91 15.41 -2.19
C LYS A 98 4.92 14.38 -1.70
N ARG A 99 5.30 13.48 -2.59
CA ARG A 99 6.44 12.58 -2.44
C ARG A 99 7.65 13.13 -3.21
N PRO A 100 8.88 12.67 -2.92
CA PRO A 100 10.04 13.03 -3.73
C PRO A 100 9.78 12.77 -5.23
N PRO A 101 10.24 13.64 -6.14
CA PRO A 101 10.08 13.43 -7.57
C PRO A 101 10.66 12.09 -8.03
N GLY A 102 9.90 11.31 -8.81
CA GLY A 102 10.30 9.98 -9.29
C GLY A 102 10.09 8.84 -8.29
N SER A 103 9.34 9.07 -7.21
CA SER A 103 9.07 8.04 -6.20
C SER A 103 7.96 7.09 -6.64
N GLY A 104 6.85 7.63 -7.14
CA GLY A 104 5.69 6.86 -7.55
C GLY A 104 5.01 6.12 -6.40
N PRO A 105 4.33 6.80 -5.47
CA PRO A 105 3.61 6.15 -4.37
C PRO A 105 2.58 5.16 -4.90
N ARG A 106 2.54 3.95 -4.31
CA ARG A 106 1.77 2.83 -4.84
C ARG A 106 0.72 2.32 -3.89
N HIS A 107 1.14 1.64 -2.83
CA HIS A 107 0.29 1.08 -1.76
C HIS A 107 0.68 1.71 -0.43
N MET A 108 -0.19 1.59 0.57
CA MET A 108 0.13 1.97 1.94
C MET A 108 -0.62 1.09 2.93
N ASP A 109 -0.11 1.03 4.15
CA ASP A 109 -0.77 0.35 5.25
C ASP A 109 -0.66 1.16 6.54
N ILE A 110 -1.63 0.99 7.44
CA ILE A 110 -1.75 1.73 8.70
C ILE A 110 -1.34 0.82 9.85
N HIS A 111 -0.42 1.30 10.67
CA HIS A 111 0.02 0.59 11.87
C HIS A 111 -1.19 0.29 12.78
N PRO A 112 -1.24 -0.87 13.48
CA PRO A 112 -2.39 -1.26 14.32
C PRO A 112 -2.79 -0.26 15.42
N ASN A 113 -1.90 0.65 15.81
CA ASN A 113 -2.21 1.74 16.74
C ASN A 113 -3.02 2.90 16.11
N GLY A 114 -3.25 2.89 14.79
CA GLY A 114 -4.02 3.88 14.04
C GLY A 114 -3.33 5.25 13.88
N ASN A 115 -2.05 5.37 14.23
CA ASN A 115 -1.35 6.67 14.27
C ASN A 115 -0.18 6.79 13.30
N ILE A 116 0.19 5.70 12.61
CA ILE A 116 1.33 5.67 11.70
C ILE A 116 0.87 5.09 10.37
N ALA A 117 1.28 5.71 9.27
CA ALA A 117 1.11 5.18 7.93
C ALA A 117 2.47 4.88 7.29
N TYR A 118 2.54 3.77 6.57
CA TYR A 118 3.69 3.37 5.76
C TYR A 118 3.29 3.38 4.30
N VAL A 119 3.92 4.23 3.49
CA VAL A 119 3.64 4.35 2.06
C VAL A 119 4.79 3.76 1.28
N VAL A 120 4.53 2.75 0.46
CA VAL A 120 5.54 2.21 -0.45
C VAL A 120 5.52 2.95 -1.77
N ASP A 121 6.70 3.36 -2.22
CA ASP A 121 6.94 4.02 -3.49
C ASP A 121 7.50 2.99 -4.50
N GLU A 122 6.80 2.82 -5.61
CA GLU A 122 7.07 1.81 -6.64
C GLU A 122 8.40 2.05 -7.36
N LEU A 123 8.63 3.29 -7.80
CA LEU A 123 9.69 3.62 -8.75
C LEU A 123 11.03 3.87 -8.04
N SER A 124 11.01 4.41 -6.82
CA SER A 124 12.21 4.66 -6.03
C SER A 124 12.61 3.51 -5.10
N ASN A 125 11.80 2.45 -5.00
CA ASN A 125 11.99 1.37 -4.03
C ASN A 125 12.16 1.87 -2.59
N THR A 126 11.25 2.75 -2.14
CA THR A 126 11.31 3.33 -0.79
C THR A 126 10.01 3.14 -0.03
N ILE A 127 10.11 3.23 1.30
CA ILE A 127 8.97 3.40 2.20
C ILE A 127 9.07 4.77 2.86
N GLY A 128 8.02 5.58 2.75
CA GLY A 128 7.80 6.77 3.56
C GLY A 128 7.05 6.42 4.85
N VAL A 129 7.61 6.79 6.00
CA VAL A 129 6.97 6.65 7.32
C VAL A 129 6.33 7.97 7.70
N TYR A 130 5.06 7.94 8.10
CA TYR A 130 4.30 9.12 8.48
C TYR A 130 3.63 8.92 9.84
N GLN A 131 3.79 9.88 10.74
CA GLN A 131 2.93 10.01 11.90
C GLN A 131 1.69 10.81 11.47
N LEU A 132 0.52 10.22 11.61
CA LEU A 132 -0.74 10.86 11.23
C LEU A 132 -1.07 12.02 12.17
N ASN A 133 -1.66 13.08 11.63
CA ASN A 133 -2.06 14.25 12.42
C ASN A 133 -3.04 13.84 13.53
N ALA A 134 -2.80 14.30 14.76
CA ALA A 134 -3.56 13.84 15.93
C ALA A 134 -5.06 14.21 15.85
N GLN A 135 -5.37 15.35 15.25
CA GLN A 135 -6.71 15.93 15.21
C GLN A 135 -7.63 15.25 14.18
N ASP A 136 -7.11 14.93 13.00
CA ASP A 136 -7.93 14.47 11.86
C ASP A 136 -7.39 13.23 11.15
N LYS A 137 -6.31 12.64 11.66
CA LYS A 137 -5.60 11.47 11.13
C LYS A 137 -5.08 11.63 9.69
N SER A 138 -5.06 12.84 9.16
CA SER A 138 -4.49 13.10 7.83
C SER A 138 -2.97 12.87 7.82
N LEU A 139 -2.45 12.52 6.65
CA LEU A 139 -1.02 12.51 6.40
C LEU A 139 -0.47 13.95 6.48
N PRO A 140 0.62 14.18 7.22
CA PRO A 140 1.33 15.45 7.18
C PRO A 140 2.07 15.61 5.84
N SER A 141 2.58 16.82 5.59
CA SER A 141 3.22 17.17 4.31
C SER A 141 4.53 16.43 4.03
N GLN A 142 5.18 15.88 5.07
CA GLN A 142 6.50 15.24 4.96
C GLN A 142 6.51 13.91 5.71
N ALA A 143 7.26 12.94 5.17
CA ALA A 143 7.56 11.70 5.88
C ALA A 143 8.60 11.98 6.98
N THR A 144 8.45 11.34 8.13
CA THR A 144 9.44 11.40 9.22
C THR A 144 10.67 10.54 8.92
N GLN A 145 10.54 9.60 8.00
CA GLN A 145 11.62 8.75 7.50
C GLN A 145 11.33 8.33 6.07
N VAL A 146 12.36 8.22 5.24
CA VAL A 146 12.33 7.52 3.96
C VAL A 146 13.44 6.48 3.97
N ILE A 147 13.10 5.22 3.69
CA ILE A 147 14.05 4.09 3.76
C ILE A 147 13.90 3.19 2.53
N SER A 148 15.02 2.66 2.01
CA SER A 148 14.99 1.75 0.86
C SER A 148 14.43 0.37 1.22
N THR A 149 13.72 -0.24 0.28
CA THR A 149 13.29 -1.66 0.33
C THR A 149 14.33 -2.62 -0.23
N LEU A 150 15.47 -2.13 -0.69
CA LEU A 150 16.54 -2.94 -1.28
C LEU A 150 17.76 -2.98 -0.37
N PRO A 151 18.53 -4.08 -0.40
CA PRO A 151 19.82 -4.12 0.28
C PRO A 151 20.78 -3.10 -0.32
N VAL A 152 21.68 -2.58 0.51
CA VAL A 152 22.74 -1.66 0.06
C VAL A 152 23.55 -2.30 -1.06
N GLY A 153 23.79 -1.55 -2.13
CA GLY A 153 24.56 -2.02 -3.28
C GLY A 153 23.76 -2.86 -4.28
N ASN A 154 22.43 -2.98 -4.14
CA ASN A 154 21.61 -3.60 -5.19
C ASN A 154 21.77 -2.84 -6.53
N THR A 155 22.12 -3.58 -7.58
CA THR A 155 22.23 -3.07 -8.95
C THR A 155 21.15 -3.59 -9.88
N LYS A 156 20.31 -4.54 -9.41
CA LYS A 156 19.21 -5.08 -10.21
C LYS A 156 18.09 -4.06 -10.35
N ALA A 157 17.54 -3.93 -11.54
CA ALA A 157 16.29 -3.20 -11.75
C ALA A 157 15.20 -3.80 -10.86
N SER A 158 14.50 -2.93 -10.14
CA SER A 158 13.48 -3.33 -9.19
C SER A 158 12.37 -2.29 -9.13
N SER A 159 11.18 -2.72 -8.72
CA SER A 159 10.07 -1.82 -8.40
C SER A 159 9.23 -2.41 -7.27
N SER A 160 9.00 -1.60 -6.23
CA SER A 160 8.25 -2.08 -5.06
C SER A 160 6.78 -2.23 -5.41
N ALA A 161 6.08 -3.14 -4.72
CA ALA A 161 4.68 -3.43 -5.00
C ALA A 161 3.82 -3.32 -3.75
N ASP A 162 3.79 -4.34 -2.92
CA ASP A 162 2.84 -4.44 -1.81
C ASP A 162 3.52 -4.08 -0.48
N ILE A 163 2.74 -3.70 0.51
CA ILE A 163 3.22 -3.37 1.86
C ILE A 163 2.18 -3.77 2.90
N HIS A 164 2.63 -4.41 3.98
CA HIS A 164 1.76 -4.81 5.09
C HIS A 164 2.50 -4.69 6.43
N VAL A 165 1.82 -4.17 7.44
CA VAL A 165 2.26 -4.13 8.84
C VAL A 165 1.74 -5.39 9.53
N SER A 166 2.57 -5.99 10.38
CA SER A 166 2.13 -7.11 11.21
C SER A 166 1.06 -6.68 12.21
N GLY A 167 0.13 -7.58 12.54
CA GLY A 167 -0.97 -7.28 13.48
C GLY A 167 -0.51 -6.89 14.90
N ASP A 168 0.71 -7.26 15.29
CA ASP A 168 1.35 -6.84 16.53
C ASP A 168 2.14 -5.52 16.41
N GLY A 169 2.18 -4.90 15.22
CA GLY A 169 2.88 -3.65 14.95
C GLY A 169 4.41 -3.72 15.01
N ARG A 170 5.00 -4.91 15.13
CA ARG A 170 6.46 -5.05 15.32
C ARG A 170 7.25 -5.04 14.02
N PHE A 171 6.62 -5.40 12.91
CA PHE A 171 7.29 -5.57 11.62
C PHE A 171 6.48 -4.98 10.46
N VAL A 172 7.20 -4.48 9.46
CA VAL A 172 6.66 -4.07 8.17
C VAL A 172 7.34 -4.90 7.08
N TYR A 173 6.53 -5.39 6.14
CA TYR A 173 7.00 -6.16 5.00
C TYR A 173 6.67 -5.41 3.72
N SER A 174 7.53 -5.47 2.72
CA SER A 174 7.22 -4.96 1.38
C SER A 174 7.77 -5.85 0.28
N SER A 175 7.04 -6.01 -0.82
CA SER A 175 7.50 -6.82 -1.94
C SER A 175 8.24 -5.99 -3.00
N ASN A 176 9.31 -6.55 -3.56
CA ASN A 176 10.11 -5.96 -4.63
C ASN A 176 10.04 -6.86 -5.88
N ARG A 177 9.55 -6.32 -6.99
CA ARG A 177 9.52 -7.00 -8.30
C ARG A 177 10.85 -6.77 -9.02
N GLY A 178 11.43 -7.80 -9.63
CA GLY A 178 12.75 -7.75 -10.28
C GLY A 178 13.89 -8.13 -9.33
N HIS A 179 13.89 -7.61 -8.09
CA HIS A 179 14.68 -8.21 -7.01
C HIS A 179 14.05 -9.52 -6.49
N ASP A 180 12.74 -9.70 -6.73
CA ASP A 180 11.94 -10.90 -6.46
C ASP A 180 12.03 -11.37 -5.00
N SER A 181 11.74 -10.43 -4.10
CA SER A 181 11.89 -10.62 -2.66
C SER A 181 10.81 -9.93 -1.84
N ILE A 182 10.66 -10.37 -0.59
CA ILE A 182 10.04 -9.60 0.48
C ILE A 182 11.14 -8.91 1.30
N ALA A 183 11.14 -7.58 1.34
CA ALA A 183 11.91 -6.76 2.26
C ALA A 183 11.27 -6.76 3.64
N ILE A 184 12.09 -6.83 4.69
CA ILE A 184 11.66 -7.02 6.08
C ILE A 184 12.21 -5.86 6.90
N PHE A 185 11.34 -5.23 7.67
CA PHE A 185 11.67 -4.10 8.53
C PHE A 185 11.16 -4.34 9.94
N ARG A 186 11.98 -4.00 10.93
CA ARG A 186 11.56 -3.91 12.33
C ARG A 186 11.08 -2.50 12.64
N VAL A 187 9.95 -2.39 13.32
CA VAL A 187 9.49 -1.11 13.90
C VAL A 187 10.26 -0.88 15.20
N THR A 188 11.19 0.07 15.17
CA THR A 188 12.09 0.35 16.31
C THR A 188 11.45 1.26 17.36
N SER A 189 10.38 1.98 17.00
CA SER A 189 9.63 2.85 17.89
C SER A 189 8.15 2.78 17.57
N GLN A 190 7.35 2.33 18.54
CA GLN A 190 5.90 2.21 18.42
C GLN A 190 5.19 3.58 18.40
N THR A 191 5.87 4.63 18.83
CA THR A 191 5.35 6.00 18.80
C THR A 191 5.64 6.68 17.47
N THR A 192 6.86 6.55 16.96
CA THR A 192 7.27 7.25 15.73
C THR A 192 7.08 6.43 14.46
N GLY A 193 6.92 5.11 14.60
CA GLY A 193 6.85 4.17 13.50
C GLY A 193 8.16 3.89 12.81
N ALA A 194 9.29 4.39 13.33
CA ALA A 194 10.59 4.30 12.67
C ALA A 194 10.95 2.85 12.31
N LEU A 195 11.49 2.67 11.10
CA LEU A 195 11.84 1.38 10.53
C LEU A 195 13.35 1.17 10.54
N GLN A 196 13.76 -0.04 10.85
CA GLN A 196 15.10 -0.56 10.61
C GLN A 196 15.01 -1.71 9.60
N PHE A 197 15.78 -1.62 8.51
CA PHE A 197 15.90 -2.70 7.54
C PHE A 197 16.58 -3.91 8.18
N VAL A 198 15.92 -5.07 8.12
CA VAL A 198 16.41 -6.35 8.67
C VAL A 198 17.09 -7.17 7.58
N GLY A 199 16.47 -7.21 6.40
CA GLY A 199 16.96 -8.00 5.28
C GLY A 199 15.89 -8.21 4.22
N THR A 200 16.19 -9.10 3.27
CA THR A 200 15.24 -9.54 2.25
C THR A 200 15.15 -11.06 2.22
N GLN A 201 13.97 -11.58 1.95
CA GLN A 201 13.74 -13.00 1.67
C GLN A 201 13.36 -13.17 0.20
N SER A 202 14.11 -13.97 -0.55
CA SER A 202 13.69 -14.37 -1.90
C SER A 202 12.37 -15.13 -1.84
N ILE A 203 11.46 -14.80 -2.76
CA ILE A 203 10.17 -15.48 -2.84
C ILE A 203 10.25 -16.84 -3.55
N ARG A 204 11.41 -17.21 -4.14
CA ARG A 204 11.59 -18.41 -4.98
C ARG A 204 10.65 -18.47 -6.21
N GLY A 205 10.11 -17.33 -6.59
CA GLY A 205 9.38 -17.08 -7.82
C GLY A 205 9.76 -15.70 -8.36
N THR A 206 8.97 -15.14 -9.26
CA THR A 206 9.24 -13.84 -9.89
C THR A 206 8.04 -12.92 -9.81
N VAL A 207 8.32 -11.61 -9.68
CA VAL A 207 7.33 -10.54 -9.63
C VAL A 207 6.31 -10.76 -8.49
N PRO A 208 6.73 -10.64 -7.21
CA PRO A 208 5.83 -10.71 -6.06
C PRO A 208 4.89 -9.49 -6.03
N ARG A 209 3.77 -9.57 -6.76
CA ARG A 209 2.87 -8.43 -6.97
C ARG A 209 1.99 -8.11 -5.76
N SER A 210 1.66 -9.14 -4.99
CA SER A 210 0.92 -9.01 -3.73
C SER A 210 1.32 -10.13 -2.78
N PHE A 211 1.16 -9.86 -1.48
CA PHE A 211 1.23 -10.87 -0.44
C PHE A 211 0.19 -10.56 0.63
N LEU A 212 -0.07 -11.50 1.52
CA LEU A 212 -0.86 -11.25 2.72
C LEU A 212 -0.19 -11.83 3.96
N LEU A 213 -0.56 -11.29 5.11
CA LEU A 213 -0.20 -11.83 6.43
C LEU A 213 -1.40 -12.59 6.98
N TYR A 214 -1.20 -13.83 7.40
CA TYR A 214 -2.24 -14.64 8.02
C TYR A 214 -1.66 -15.46 9.18
N LYS A 215 -2.06 -15.11 10.42
CA LYS A 215 -1.45 -15.66 11.63
C LYS A 215 0.08 -15.46 11.58
N ASN A 216 0.84 -16.54 11.71
CA ASN A 216 2.30 -16.55 11.62
C ASN A 216 2.81 -16.81 10.20
N TYR A 217 1.95 -16.72 9.18
CA TYR A 217 2.34 -16.95 7.79
C TYR A 217 2.37 -15.66 6.99
N LEU A 218 3.29 -15.63 6.03
CA LEU A 218 3.31 -14.68 4.93
C LEU A 218 3.14 -15.48 3.64
N ILE A 219 2.09 -15.17 2.87
CA ILE A 219 1.74 -15.88 1.63
C ILE A 219 1.92 -14.92 0.47
N VAL A 220 2.77 -15.27 -0.49
CA VAL A 220 3.16 -14.38 -1.60
C VAL A 220 2.66 -14.91 -2.93
N ALA A 221 2.06 -14.05 -3.75
CA ALA A 221 1.71 -14.33 -5.13
C ALA A 221 2.84 -13.87 -6.07
N GLY A 222 3.53 -14.83 -6.70
CA GLY A 222 4.50 -14.63 -7.77
C GLY A 222 3.81 -14.53 -9.12
N GLN A 223 3.59 -13.30 -9.60
CA GLN A 223 2.79 -13.03 -10.80
C GLN A 223 3.36 -13.74 -12.03
N ASN A 224 4.67 -13.64 -12.27
CA ASN A 224 5.29 -14.12 -13.51
C ASN A 224 5.83 -15.55 -13.39
N SER A 225 5.71 -16.16 -12.21
CA SER A 225 6.09 -17.55 -11.96
C SER A 225 4.88 -18.47 -11.78
N ASP A 226 3.66 -17.94 -11.81
CA ASP A 226 2.43 -18.70 -11.57
C ASP A 226 2.44 -19.48 -10.23
N THR A 227 3.10 -18.90 -9.21
CA THR A 227 3.29 -19.51 -7.89
C THR A 227 2.65 -18.71 -6.76
N ILE A 228 2.18 -19.42 -5.74
CA ILE A 228 1.78 -18.90 -4.44
C ILE A 228 2.65 -19.59 -3.39
N GLU A 229 3.56 -18.83 -2.79
CA GLU A 229 4.60 -19.34 -1.90
C GLU A 229 4.29 -19.01 -0.44
N VAL A 230 4.46 -19.99 0.45
CA VAL A 230 4.14 -19.84 1.89
C VAL A 230 5.40 -19.80 2.73
N PHE A 231 5.52 -18.75 3.54
CA PHE A 231 6.61 -18.55 4.50
C PHE A 231 6.06 -18.52 5.92
N LEU A 232 6.78 -19.16 6.85
CA LEU A 232 6.62 -18.93 8.28
C LEU A 232 7.31 -17.61 8.64
N ARG A 233 6.63 -16.78 9.44
CA ARG A 233 7.16 -15.57 10.05
C ARG A 233 7.71 -15.93 11.43
N ASN A 234 9.01 -15.77 11.59
CA ASN A 234 9.70 -15.98 12.85
C ASN A 234 9.46 -14.80 13.81
N ASP A 235 9.71 -15.00 15.10
CA ASP A 235 9.50 -13.97 16.13
C ASP A 235 10.37 -12.71 15.94
N ASP A 236 11.52 -12.87 15.29
CA ASP A 236 12.43 -11.79 14.91
C ASP A 236 12.04 -11.09 13.59
N GLY A 237 10.91 -11.49 13.00
CA GLY A 237 10.34 -10.96 11.77
C GLY A 237 10.89 -11.60 10.50
N THR A 238 11.95 -12.41 10.58
CA THR A 238 12.51 -13.12 9.43
C THR A 238 11.54 -14.16 8.88
N LEU A 239 11.79 -14.61 7.65
CA LEU A 239 10.90 -15.51 6.93
C LEU A 239 11.59 -16.84 6.63
N THR A 240 10.93 -17.94 6.98
CA THR A 240 11.40 -19.30 6.65
C THR A 240 10.45 -19.90 5.63
N ASN A 241 10.98 -20.28 4.46
CA ASN A 241 10.17 -20.97 3.44
C ASN A 241 9.68 -22.31 4.00
N THR A 242 8.39 -22.59 3.84
CA THR A 242 7.77 -23.82 4.38
C THR A 242 7.87 -25.03 3.44
N GLY A 243 8.28 -24.81 2.19
CA GLY A 243 8.17 -25.79 1.10
C GLY A 243 6.75 -25.95 0.54
N ILE A 244 5.75 -25.31 1.15
CA ILE A 244 4.37 -25.31 0.66
C ILE A 244 4.24 -24.27 -0.45
N THR A 245 3.81 -24.74 -1.62
CA THR A 245 3.54 -23.92 -2.79
C THR A 245 2.23 -24.35 -3.43
N ALA A 246 1.52 -23.42 -4.05
CA ALA A 246 0.39 -23.68 -4.92
C ALA A 246 0.62 -23.00 -6.26
N SER A 247 0.03 -23.55 -7.33
CA SER A 247 0.07 -22.91 -8.65
C SER A 247 -1.26 -22.26 -8.97
N SER A 248 -1.18 -21.06 -9.54
CA SER A 248 -2.29 -20.33 -10.11
C SER A 248 -1.74 -19.51 -11.25
N PRO A 249 -2.38 -19.46 -12.43
CA PRO A 249 -1.95 -18.55 -13.49
C PRO A 249 -2.02 -17.09 -13.03
N THR A 250 -0.90 -16.37 -13.15
CA THR A 250 -0.74 -14.93 -12.94
C THR A 250 -1.41 -14.42 -11.64
N PRO A 251 -1.03 -14.92 -10.45
CA PRO A 251 -1.66 -14.52 -9.21
C PRO A 251 -1.20 -13.10 -8.84
N VAL A 252 -2.15 -12.20 -8.59
CA VAL A 252 -1.85 -10.77 -8.35
C VAL A 252 -2.51 -10.18 -7.11
N SER A 253 -3.38 -10.94 -6.44
CA SER A 253 -4.06 -10.55 -5.20
C SER A 253 -4.40 -11.81 -4.42
N LEU A 254 -4.36 -11.70 -3.10
CA LEU A 254 -4.71 -12.78 -2.17
C LEU A 254 -5.69 -12.21 -1.13
N PHE A 255 -6.69 -13.01 -0.77
CA PHE A 255 -7.64 -12.66 0.28
C PHE A 255 -8.02 -13.91 1.06
N ILE A 256 -8.08 -13.79 2.38
CA ILE A 256 -8.62 -14.82 3.26
C ILE A 256 -9.81 -14.20 3.99
N PRO A 257 -11.04 -14.73 3.82
CA PRO A 257 -12.20 -14.24 4.53
C PRO A 257 -12.04 -14.45 6.03
N ALA A 258 -12.57 -13.52 6.83
CA ALA A 258 -12.77 -13.77 8.25
C ALA A 258 -13.69 -14.99 8.42
N VAL A 259 -13.27 -15.96 9.22
CA VAL A 259 -14.06 -17.14 9.61
C VAL A 259 -14.91 -16.85 10.84
#